data_AF-A0A6B3E9R7-F1
#
_entry.id   AF-A0A6B3E9R7-F1
#
_cell.length_a   1.000
_cell.length_b   1.000
_cell.length_c   1.000
_cell.angle_alpha   90.00
_cell.angle_beta   90.00
_cell.angle_gamma   90.00
#
_symmetry.space_group_name_H-M   'P 1'
#
loop_
_entity.id
_entity.type
_entity.pdbx_description
1 polymer ?
#
loop_
_entity_poly.entity_id
_entity_poly.type
_entity_poly.pdbx_seq_one_letter_code
_entity_poly.pdbx_strand_id
1 'polypeptide(L)' 'EPAVRAAVEMLTDRLGLGLAGLVNILNPDRILLGGLHRTLLTAAPDRLHAVVADRSLWGRSGSVPLLATAL' A
#
# COMPACT_ATOMS: atom_id res chain seq x y z
N GLU A 1 17.16 14.77 4.12
CA GLU A 1 17.49 14.26 2.77
C GLU A 1 16.30 14.18 1.82
N PRO A 2 16.18 15.13 0.86
CA PRO A 2 15.16 15.13 -0.19
C PRO A 2 15.20 13.87 -1.08
N ALA A 3 16.40 13.36 -1.39
CA ALA A 3 16.56 12.16 -2.20
C ALA A 3 15.98 10.90 -1.53
N VAL A 4 16.14 10.78 -0.21
CA VAL A 4 15.56 9.67 0.57
C VAL A 4 14.04 9.73 0.54
N ARG A 5 13.46 10.92 0.68
CA ARG A 5 12.00 11.12 0.59
C ARG A 5 11.47 10.68 -0.78
N ALA A 6 12.12 11.12 -1.86
CA ALA A 6 11.75 10.75 -3.22
C ALA A 6 11.84 9.22 -3.44
N ALA A 7 12.88 8.57 -2.90
CA ALA A 7 13.01 7.13 -2.97
C ALA A 7 11.89 6.40 -2.22
N VAL A 8 11.52 6.87 -1.03
CA VAL A 8 10.39 6.32 -0.26
C VAL A 8 9.08 6.45 -1.03
N GLU A 9 8.78 7.64 -1.57
CA GLU A 9 7.57 7.87 -2.37
C GLU A 9 7.52 6.93 -3.59
N MET A 10 8.63 6.81 -4.30
CA MET A 10 8.75 5.95 -5.47
C MET A 10 8.51 4.46 -5.14
N LEU A 11 9.03 3.98 -4.01
CA LEU A 11 8.84 2.61 -3.54
C LEU A 11 7.41 2.37 -3.07
N THR A 12 6.84 3.33 -2.34
CA THR A 12 5.44 3.30 -1.89
C THR A 12 4.47 3.23 -3.06
N ASP A 13 4.71 3.99 -4.13
CA ASP A 13 3.87 3.95 -5.34
C ASP A 13 3.92 2.59 -6.03
N ARG A 14 5.11 2.01 -6.18
CA ARG A 14 5.28 0.67 -6.77
C ARG A 14 4.62 -0.42 -5.94
N LEU A 15 4.76 -0.35 -4.62
CA LEU A 15 4.08 -1.26 -3.71
C LEU A 15 2.56 -1.13 -3.85
N GLY A 16 2.02 0.10 -3.81
CA GLY A 16 0.60 0.36 -3.95
C GLY A 16 0.01 -0.16 -5.26
N LEU A 17 0.73 0.00 -6.38
CA LEU A 17 0.33 -0.55 -7.68
C LEU A 17 0.23 -2.08 -7.66
N GLY A 18 1.22 -2.76 -7.08
CA GLY A 18 1.20 -4.21 -6.95
C GLY A 18 0.05 -4.69 -6.07
N LEU A 19 -0.16 -4.05 -4.92
CA LEU A 19 -1.26 -4.37 -4.00
C LEU A 19 -2.63 -4.15 -4.65
N ALA A 20 -2.83 -3.07 -5.40
CA ALA A 20 -4.08 -2.84 -6.12
C ALA A 20 -4.39 -3.96 -7.13
N GLY A 21 -3.38 -4.45 -7.85
CA GLY A 21 -3.51 -5.60 -8.74
C GLY A 21 -3.94 -6.86 -7.99
N LEU A 22 -3.32 -7.14 -6.84
CA LEU A 22 -3.70 -8.27 -5.98
C LEU A 22 -5.11 -8.13 -5.41
N VAL A 23 -5.49 -6.94 -4.96
CA VAL A 23 -6.85 -6.63 -4.48
C VAL A 23 -7.86 -6.97 -5.58
N ASN A 24 -7.64 -6.46 -6.79
CA ASN A 24 -8.55 -6.68 -7.92
C ASN A 24 -8.71 -8.15 -8.31
N ILE A 25 -7.67 -8.97 -8.17
CA ILE A 25 -7.68 -10.39 -8.56
C ILE A 25 -8.22 -11.28 -7.43
N LEU A 26 -7.83 -11.01 -6.18
CA LEU A 26 -8.01 -11.95 -5.08
C LEU A 26 -9.15 -11.59 -4.12
N ASN A 27 -9.65 -10.36 -4.14
CA ASN A 27 -10.63 -9.86 -3.17
C ASN A 27 -10.34 -10.19 -1.71
N PRO A 28 -9.15 -9.83 -1.19
CA PRO A 28 -8.79 -10.16 0.18
C PRO A 28 -9.56 -9.29 1.17
N ASP A 29 -9.96 -9.87 2.31
CA ASP A 29 -10.55 -9.12 3.42
C ASP A 29 -9.56 -8.16 4.10
N ARG A 30 -8.25 -8.43 4.01
CA ARG A 30 -7.16 -7.60 4.56
C ARG A 30 -5.80 -7.98 3.99
N ILE A 31 -4.84 -7.06 4.08
CA ILE A 31 -3.43 -7.26 3.69
C ILE A 31 -2.53 -6.99 4.90
N LEU A 32 -1.63 -7.93 5.19
CA LEU A 32 -0.61 -7.78 6.24
C LEU A 32 0.75 -7.49 5.61
N LEU A 33 1.39 -6.40 6.03
CA LEU A 33 2.70 -5.98 5.54
C LEU A 33 3.75 -6.13 6.64
N GLY A 34 4.72 -7.02 6.42
CA GLY A 34 5.89 -7.22 7.27
C GLY A 34 7.16 -6.60 6.65
N GLY A 35 8.28 -6.72 7.36
CA GLY A 35 9.61 -6.32 6.87
C GLY A 35 9.69 -4.90 6.31
N LEU A 36 10.28 -4.74 5.13
CA LEU A 36 10.41 -3.44 4.46
C LEU A 36 9.06 -2.80 4.12
N HIS A 37 8.06 -3.59 3.73
CA HIS A 37 6.74 -3.07 3.35
C HIS A 37 6.02 -2.44 4.55
N ARG A 38 6.21 -3.00 5.75
CA ARG A 38 5.78 -2.37 7.00
C ARG A 38 6.41 -0.99 7.16
N THR A 39 7.72 -0.88 6.93
CA THR A 39 8.44 0.39 7.06
C THR A 39 7.91 1.43 6.07
N LEU A 40 7.60 1.03 4.83
CA LEU A 40 7.00 1.91 3.83
C LEU A 40 5.58 2.35 4.21
N LEU A 41 4.75 1.44 4.73
CA LEU A 41 3.42 1.76 5.25
C LEU A 41 3.50 2.78 6.39
N THR A 42 4.43 2.61 7.33
CA THR A 42 4.62 3.56 8.44
C THR A 42 5.16 4.91 7.96
N ALA A 43 6.03 4.91 6.94
CA ALA A 43 6.67 6.13 6.44
C ALA A 43 5.74 7.00 5.57
N ALA A 44 4.80 6.39 4.84
CA ALA A 44 3.89 7.09 3.93
C ALA A 44 2.50 6.43 3.87
N PRO A 45 1.76 6.38 5.00
CA PRO A 45 0.51 5.61 5.10
C PRO A 45 -0.56 6.13 4.13
N ASP A 46 -0.85 7.43 4.16
CA ASP A 46 -1.91 8.04 3.35
C ASP A 46 -1.64 7.85 1.85
N ARG A 47 -0.38 7.97 1.43
CA ARG A 47 0.02 7.77 0.04
C ARG A 47 -0.19 6.32 -0.39
N LEU A 48 0.21 5.36 0.43
CA LEU A 48 0.03 3.94 0.11
C LEU A 48 -1.47 3.60 -0.01
N HIS A 49 -2.28 4.06 0.95
CA HIS A 49 -3.73 3.88 0.90
C HIS A 49 -4.35 4.53 -0.35
N ALA A 50 -3.94 5.75 -0.70
CA ALA A 50 -4.43 6.44 -1.89
C ALA A 50 -4.10 5.68 -3.19
N VAL A 51 -2.84 5.25 -3.37
CA VAL A 51 -2.44 4.51 -4.57
C VAL A 51 -3.21 3.20 -4.72
N VAL A 52 -3.41 2.47 -3.61
CA VAL A 52 -4.22 1.24 -3.63
C VAL A 52 -5.68 1.56 -3.97
N ALA A 53 -6.29 2.53 -3.30
CA ALA A 53 -7.69 2.89 -3.51
C ALA A 53 -7.98 3.38 -4.94
N ASP A 54 -7.14 4.27 -5.47
CA ASP A 54 -7.31 4.87 -6.80
C ASP A 54 -7.19 3.85 -7.94
N ARG A 55 -6.53 2.71 -7.69
CA ARG A 55 -6.26 1.66 -8.68
C ARG A 55 -7.02 0.36 -8.42
N SER A 56 -7.78 0.29 -7.34
CA SER A 56 -8.66 -0.85 -7.03
C SER A 56 -10.05 -0.58 -7.58
N LEU A 57 -10.67 -1.58 -8.20
CA LEU A 57 -12.01 -1.50 -8.78
C LEU A 57 -13.11 -1.25 -7.73
N TRP A 58 -12.79 -1.37 -6.45
CA TRP A 58 -13.71 -1.22 -5.32
C TRP A 58 -13.50 0.06 -4.52
N GLY A 59 -12.66 0.97 -5.02
CA GLY A 59 -12.02 2.11 -4.35
C GLY A 59 -12.89 3.14 -3.60
N ARG A 60 -14.22 2.95 -3.49
CA ARG A 60 -15.12 3.84 -2.72
C ARG A 60 -16.14 3.15 -1.80
N SER A 61 -16.38 1.84 -1.95
CA SER A 61 -17.39 1.11 -1.14
C SER A 61 -16.78 0.22 -0.05
N GLY A 62 -15.48 -0.05 -0.12
CA GLY A 62 -14.73 -0.75 0.93
C GLY A 62 -13.25 -0.81 0.55
N SER A 63 -12.40 -0.07 1.26
CA SER A 63 -10.95 -0.19 1.10
C SER A 63 -10.47 -1.42 1.86
N VAL A 64 -9.71 -2.30 1.20
CA VAL A 64 -9.03 -3.41 1.88
C VAL A 64 -8.08 -2.84 2.94
N PRO A 65 -8.22 -3.21 4.24
CA PRO A 65 -7.33 -2.76 5.29
C PRO A 65 -5.88 -3.18 5.03
N LEU A 66 -4.96 -2.22 5.09
CA LEU A 66 -3.51 -2.46 5.08
C LEU A 66 -2.98 -2.36 6.50
N LEU A 67 -2.45 -3.45 7.04
CA LEU A 67 -2.03 -3.55 8.43
C LEU A 67 -0.54 -3.88 8.52
N ALA A 68 0.17 -3.19 9.40
CA ALA A 68 1.52 -3.57 9.78
C ALA A 68 1.51 -4.89 10.57
N THR A 69 2.45 -5.79 10.28
CA THR A 69 2.67 -7.01 11.08
C THR A 69 4.14 -7.16 11.48
N ALA A 70 4.38 -7.85 12.60
CA ALA A 70 5.72 -8.17 13.11
C ALA A 70 6.23 -9.56 12.67
N LEU A 71 5.40 -10.32 11.95
CA LEU A 71 5.75 -11.61 11.35
C LEU A 71 6.78 -11.45 10.22
#